data_AF-A0A382HPS0-F1
#
_entry.id   AF-A0A382HPS0-F1
#
_cell.length_a   1.000
_cell.length_b   1.000
_cell.length_c   1.000
_cell.angle_alpha   90.00
_cell.angle_beta   90.00
_cell.angle_gamma   90.00
#
_symmetry.space_group_name_H-M   'P 1'
#
loop_
_entity.id
_entity.type
_entity.pdbx_description
1 polymer ?
#
loop_
_entity_poly.entity_id
_entity_poly.type
_entity_poly.pdbx_seq_one_letter_code
_entity_poly.pdbx_strand_id
1 'polypeptide(L)'
;EARKDLIFQSHSRLAELYSSQEAYSHAVQEYQYITENTDDANLKGNSYFAMAIALDDHLSQYDDALLAYQNAIQAGAGAIVSAQSYYRVGLLYQQKLNDQENALKAYETLVKDYSGEPDKSIQEMVGDASLRKSDLYQRLGRLEDAIAEAIATRGRAQLKSQKISAQYSLGSLYFDRARSLFSDEAGTDLQPYIDASRESAAAYMAVYPLSLPVENLDKGLIPFLQNALFQAGQLYYSIGTSFKYKDELQKAIEPLQLFAKYVDQGYFASSPEVLESVEESLVYAGTAQFELGRLQLGEDEGVSEVVQGFFRSSADTFSSLAKRFPNAKDAATWQFQSGESYYASLAYERAVVEYDKVHKNYPKSESAPEALYAISTCYNMLADGAADEAESAKWRRKLFETNEVLAGKYPQSSYAGNAMVNLGNKLYNEGNAPDIETSERIRLYKLAVEKYLAAAEISGIDA
;
A
#
# COMPACT_ATOMS: atom_id res chain seq x y z
N GLU A 1 19.01 58.23 -25.44
CA GLU A 1 18.22 57.23 -24.70
C GLU A 1 16.73 57.37 -24.88
N ALA A 2 16.04 58.39 -24.35
CA ALA A 2 14.57 58.43 -24.28
C ALA A 2 13.78 58.08 -25.58
N ARG A 3 14.31 58.44 -26.77
CA ARG A 3 13.69 58.05 -28.06
C ARG A 3 13.88 56.56 -28.39
N LYS A 4 15.04 55.97 -28.07
CA LYS A 4 15.30 54.54 -28.24
C LYS A 4 14.46 53.71 -27.26
N ASP A 5 14.35 54.15 -26.02
CA ASP A 5 13.53 53.46 -25.00
C ASP A 5 12.06 53.41 -25.41
N LEU A 6 11.52 54.52 -25.93
CA LEU A 6 10.16 54.57 -26.43
C LEU A 6 9.94 53.63 -27.63
N ILE A 7 10.93 53.52 -28.52
CA ILE A 7 10.90 52.57 -29.65
C ILE A 7 10.80 51.15 -29.11
N PHE A 8 11.70 50.75 -28.20
CA PHE A 8 11.68 49.39 -27.65
C PHE A 8 10.39 49.09 -26.88
N GLN A 9 9.89 50.03 -26.08
CA GLN A 9 8.58 49.88 -25.41
C GLN A 9 7.44 49.69 -26.42
N SER A 10 7.49 50.39 -27.56
CA SER A 10 6.50 50.24 -28.63
C SER A 10 6.57 48.86 -29.26
N HIS A 11 7.76 48.36 -29.58
CA HIS A 11 7.98 47.01 -30.10
C HIS A 11 7.54 45.94 -29.09
N SER A 12 7.89 46.07 -27.81
CA SER A 12 7.45 45.13 -26.77
C SER A 12 5.92 45.07 -26.70
N ARG A 13 5.25 46.24 -26.76
CA ARG A 13 3.80 46.31 -26.70
C ARG A 13 3.12 45.75 -27.95
N LEU A 14 3.72 45.96 -29.13
CA LEU A 14 3.26 45.33 -30.37
C LEU A 14 3.41 43.82 -30.32
N ALA A 15 4.54 43.32 -29.82
CA ALA A 15 4.78 41.88 -29.67
C ALA A 15 3.74 41.22 -28.75
N GLU A 16 3.42 41.87 -27.61
CA GLU A 16 2.34 41.45 -26.71
C GLU A 16 0.98 41.45 -27.40
N LEU A 17 0.67 42.51 -28.17
CA LEU A 17 -0.59 42.63 -28.90
C LEU A 17 -0.72 41.52 -29.96
N TYR A 18 0.32 41.29 -30.77
CA TYR A 18 0.34 40.23 -31.75
C TYR A 18 0.18 38.85 -31.11
N SER A 19 0.85 38.61 -29.98
CA SER A 19 0.68 37.38 -29.21
C SER A 19 -0.77 37.19 -28.74
N SER A 20 -1.42 38.27 -28.26
CA SER A 20 -2.83 38.22 -27.84
C SER A 20 -3.81 38.00 -28.99
N GLN A 21 -3.40 38.28 -30.23
CA GLN A 21 -4.17 38.03 -31.45
C GLN A 21 -3.76 36.72 -32.14
N GLU A 22 -2.96 35.89 -31.47
CA GLU A 22 -2.42 34.63 -32.00
C GLU A 22 -1.56 34.81 -33.27
N ALA A 23 -1.09 36.04 -33.53
CA ALA A 23 -0.22 36.40 -34.65
C ALA A 23 1.26 36.23 -34.28
N TYR A 24 1.64 35.04 -33.82
CA TYR A 24 2.94 34.78 -33.20
C TYR A 24 4.16 35.05 -34.10
N SER A 25 4.03 34.88 -35.42
CA SER A 25 5.11 35.21 -36.37
C SER A 25 5.42 36.71 -36.40
N HIS A 26 4.41 37.57 -36.23
CA HIS A 26 4.62 39.01 -36.13
C HIS A 26 5.23 39.37 -34.78
N ALA A 27 4.78 38.72 -33.68
CA ALA A 27 5.39 38.91 -32.37
C ALA A 27 6.90 38.57 -32.37
N VAL A 28 7.29 37.47 -33.02
CA VAL A 28 8.71 37.09 -33.21
C VAL A 28 9.49 38.19 -33.93
N GLN A 29 8.95 38.79 -34.99
CA GLN A 29 9.61 39.90 -35.70
C GLN A 29 9.84 41.11 -34.80
N GLU A 30 8.85 41.47 -33.97
CA GLU A 30 8.98 42.57 -33.02
C GLU A 30 10.06 42.29 -31.95
N TYR A 31 10.11 41.07 -31.40
CA TYR A 31 11.16 40.68 -30.46
C TYR A 31 12.54 40.65 -31.12
N GLN A 32 12.63 40.15 -32.35
CA GLN A 32 13.87 40.11 -33.11
C GLN A 32 14.43 41.53 -33.30
N TYR A 33 13.57 42.49 -33.68
CA TYR A 33 13.97 43.89 -33.77
C TYR A 33 14.60 44.40 -32.47
N ILE A 34 13.98 44.12 -31.31
CA ILE A 34 14.52 44.54 -30.01
C ILE A 34 15.90 43.93 -29.79
N THR A 35 16.04 42.61 -30.00
CA THR A 35 17.29 41.88 -29.73
C THR A 35 18.47 42.34 -30.60
N GLU A 36 18.20 42.75 -31.84
CA GLU A 36 19.21 43.23 -32.79
C GLU A 36 19.64 44.69 -32.52
N ASN A 37 18.79 45.49 -31.88
CA ASN A 37 18.99 46.94 -31.78
C ASN A 37 19.24 47.45 -30.36
N THR A 38 19.06 46.62 -29.32
CA THR A 38 19.32 46.99 -27.92
C THR A 38 20.69 46.52 -27.43
N ASP A 39 21.34 47.36 -26.63
CA ASP A 39 22.55 47.03 -25.86
C ASP A 39 22.22 46.68 -24.39
N ASP A 40 20.96 46.85 -23.95
CA ASP A 40 20.51 46.50 -22.60
C ASP A 40 20.39 44.97 -22.48
N ALA A 41 21.27 44.38 -21.68
CA ALA A 41 21.35 42.94 -21.42
C ALA A 41 20.03 42.32 -20.93
N ASN A 42 19.35 43.01 -20.01
CA ASN A 42 18.08 42.52 -19.44
C ASN A 42 16.98 42.56 -20.50
N LEU A 43 16.82 43.68 -21.20
CA LEU A 43 15.81 43.79 -22.26
C LEU A 43 16.08 42.79 -23.38
N LYS A 44 17.35 42.63 -23.77
CA LYS A 44 17.78 41.71 -24.81
C LYS A 44 17.46 40.26 -24.45
N GLY A 45 17.87 39.80 -23.26
CA GLY A 45 17.63 38.41 -22.87
C GLY A 45 16.15 38.12 -22.59
N ASN A 46 15.38 39.06 -22.04
CA ASN A 46 13.93 38.90 -21.90
C ASN A 46 13.22 38.83 -23.27
N SER A 47 13.68 39.61 -24.26
CA SER A 47 13.13 39.57 -25.62
C SER A 47 13.47 38.26 -26.33
N TYR A 48 14.70 37.75 -26.18
CA TYR A 48 15.06 36.41 -26.67
C TYR A 48 14.21 35.32 -26.02
N PHE A 49 13.96 35.40 -24.72
CA PHE A 49 13.14 34.42 -24.01
C PHE A 49 11.68 34.44 -24.47
N ALA A 50 11.08 35.63 -24.60
CA ALA A 50 9.71 35.75 -25.11
C ALA A 50 9.59 35.28 -26.57
N MET A 51 10.60 35.57 -27.40
CA MET A 51 10.70 35.05 -28.76
C MET A 51 10.78 33.52 -28.77
N ALA A 52 11.60 32.93 -27.90
CA ALA A 52 11.73 31.47 -27.77
C ALA A 52 10.40 30.80 -27.42
N ILE A 53 9.63 31.37 -26.49
CA ILE A 53 8.29 30.87 -26.15
C ILE A 53 7.35 30.91 -27.36
N ALA A 54 7.33 32.00 -28.12
CA ALA A 54 6.49 32.09 -29.32
C ALA A 54 6.87 31.04 -30.38
N LEU A 55 8.17 30.80 -30.57
CA LEU A 55 8.70 29.80 -31.50
C LEU A 55 8.36 28.37 -31.06
N ASP A 56 8.51 28.09 -29.76
CA ASP A 56 8.28 26.79 -29.11
C ASP A 56 6.78 26.44 -29.02
N ASP A 57 6.03 27.21 -28.23
CA ASP A 57 4.66 26.88 -27.80
C ASP A 57 3.63 27.04 -28.94
N HIS A 58 3.93 27.88 -29.95
CA HIS A 58 2.93 28.29 -30.93
C HIS A 58 3.32 28.05 -32.40
N LEU A 59 4.59 28.22 -32.76
CA LEU A 59 5.04 28.07 -34.15
C LEU A 59 5.67 26.70 -34.43
N SER A 60 5.95 25.90 -33.39
CA SER A 60 6.66 24.60 -33.51
C SER A 60 8.01 24.70 -34.22
N GLN A 61 8.67 25.86 -34.15
CA GLN A 61 9.98 26.13 -34.73
C GLN A 61 11.06 25.83 -33.69
N TYR A 62 11.28 24.55 -33.41
CA TYR A 62 12.05 24.11 -32.24
C TYR A 62 13.55 24.45 -32.31
N ASP A 63 14.17 24.38 -33.48
CA ASP A 63 15.60 24.74 -33.64
C ASP A 63 15.82 26.24 -33.36
N ASP A 64 14.95 27.09 -33.89
CA ASP A 64 14.98 28.53 -33.65
C ASP A 64 14.66 28.86 -32.19
N ALA A 65 13.72 28.13 -31.58
CA ALA A 65 13.40 28.28 -30.16
C ALA A 65 14.60 27.92 -29.27
N LEU A 66 15.30 26.81 -29.54
CA LEU A 66 16.51 26.40 -28.81
C LEU A 66 17.59 27.49 -28.89
N LEU A 67 17.82 28.03 -30.09
CA LEU A 67 18.78 29.11 -30.29
C LEU A 67 18.37 30.38 -29.53
N ALA A 68 17.08 30.73 -29.55
CA ALA A 68 16.55 31.88 -28.83
C ALA A 68 16.68 31.72 -27.31
N TYR A 69 16.38 30.55 -26.74
CA TYR A 69 16.63 30.26 -25.32
C TYR A 69 18.13 30.36 -24.97
N GLN A 70 19.01 29.82 -25.82
CA GLN A 70 20.46 29.92 -25.61
C GLN A 70 20.93 31.39 -25.64
N ASN A 71 20.42 32.19 -26.57
CA ASN A 71 20.71 33.62 -26.65
C ASN A 71 20.17 34.39 -25.45
N ALA A 72 19.00 34.01 -24.91
CA ALA A 72 18.46 34.59 -23.68
C ALA A 72 19.40 34.38 -22.48
N ILE A 73 19.92 33.16 -22.33
CA ILE A 73 20.89 32.80 -21.29
C ILE A 73 22.19 33.60 -21.45
N GLN A 74 22.74 33.67 -22.68
CA GLN A 74 23.99 34.39 -22.96
C GLN A 74 23.87 35.91 -22.80
N ALA A 75 22.70 36.47 -23.09
CA ALA A 75 22.45 37.91 -22.93
C ALA A 75 22.38 38.35 -21.47
N GLY A 76 22.21 37.42 -20.52
CA GLY A 76 22.29 37.71 -19.09
C GLY A 76 21.05 38.36 -18.48
N ALA A 77 19.84 37.96 -18.87
CA ALA A 77 18.56 38.51 -18.37
C ALA A 77 18.19 38.14 -16.91
N GLY A 78 19.17 37.79 -16.10
CA GLY A 78 19.00 37.41 -14.69
C GLY A 78 18.72 35.92 -14.48
N ALA A 79 18.87 35.48 -13.23
CA ALA A 79 18.85 34.06 -12.86
C ALA A 79 17.52 33.37 -13.19
N ILE A 80 16.38 34.06 -13.01
CA ILE A 80 15.05 33.51 -13.28
C ILE A 80 14.90 33.15 -14.76
N VAL A 81 15.23 34.07 -15.67
CA VAL A 81 15.10 33.86 -17.13
C VAL A 81 16.03 32.75 -17.60
N SER A 82 17.27 32.71 -17.09
CA SER A 82 18.21 31.66 -17.45
C SER A 82 17.76 30.29 -16.93
N ALA A 83 17.27 30.21 -15.69
CA ALA A 83 16.71 28.98 -15.13
C ALA A 83 15.48 28.50 -15.91
N GLN A 84 14.57 29.41 -16.25
CA GLN A 84 13.41 29.12 -17.10
C GLN A 84 13.81 28.63 -18.49
N SER A 85 14.83 29.24 -19.09
CA SER A 85 15.34 28.86 -20.40
C SER A 85 15.91 27.44 -20.37
N TYR A 86 16.78 27.09 -19.40
CA TYR A 86 17.28 25.71 -19.28
C TYR A 86 16.15 24.71 -19.03
N TYR A 87 15.19 25.06 -18.17
CA TYR A 87 14.03 24.20 -17.90
C TYR A 87 13.22 23.93 -19.19
N ARG A 88 12.90 24.97 -19.95
CA ARG A 88 12.15 24.84 -21.21
C ARG A 88 12.93 24.12 -22.30
N VAL A 89 14.23 24.36 -22.41
CA VAL A 89 15.11 23.58 -23.31
C VAL A 89 15.05 22.09 -22.97
N GLY A 90 15.10 21.73 -21.68
CA GLY A 90 14.94 20.34 -21.24
C GLY A 90 13.58 19.74 -21.62
N LEU A 91 12.49 20.49 -21.41
CA LEU A 91 11.14 20.06 -21.78
C LEU A 91 10.99 19.86 -23.29
N LEU A 92 11.52 20.80 -24.09
CA LEU A 92 11.47 20.77 -25.54
C LEU A 92 12.20 19.53 -26.08
N TYR A 93 13.42 19.27 -25.61
CA TYR A 93 14.14 18.05 -25.97
C TYR A 93 13.39 16.78 -25.55
N GLN A 94 12.87 16.75 -24.32
CA GLN A 94 12.20 15.56 -23.78
C GLN A 94 10.87 15.25 -24.48
N GLN A 95 10.04 16.26 -24.74
CA GLN A 95 8.64 16.08 -25.14
C GLN A 95 8.39 16.27 -26.63
N LYS A 96 9.14 17.17 -27.29
CA LYS A 96 8.90 17.52 -28.70
C LYS A 96 9.90 16.84 -29.62
N LEU A 97 11.17 16.81 -29.22
CA LEU A 97 12.25 16.22 -30.02
C LEU A 97 12.55 14.76 -29.66
N ASN A 98 12.04 14.29 -28.52
CA ASN A 98 12.29 12.95 -27.97
C ASN A 98 13.80 12.63 -27.85
N ASP A 99 14.61 13.64 -27.53
CA ASP A 99 16.05 13.54 -27.33
C ASP A 99 16.37 13.54 -25.83
N GLN A 100 16.49 12.33 -25.27
CA GLN A 100 16.67 12.11 -23.84
C GLN A 100 18.01 12.64 -23.32
N GLU A 101 19.08 12.55 -24.10
CA GLU A 101 20.43 12.96 -23.68
C GLU A 101 20.55 14.49 -23.62
N ASN A 102 20.02 15.20 -24.62
CA ASN A 102 20.05 16.66 -24.59
C ASN A 102 19.05 17.25 -23.58
N ALA A 103 17.92 16.58 -23.35
CA ALA A 103 17.03 16.91 -22.23
C ALA A 103 17.75 16.78 -20.88
N LEU A 104 18.45 15.67 -20.68
CA LEU A 104 19.21 15.39 -19.47
C LEU A 104 20.28 16.47 -19.22
N LYS A 105 21.07 16.85 -20.24
CA LYS A 105 22.08 17.92 -20.13
C LYS A 105 21.48 19.27 -19.72
N ALA A 106 20.32 19.63 -20.28
CA ALA A 106 19.65 20.88 -19.95
C ALA A 106 19.20 20.91 -18.48
N TYR A 107 18.58 19.82 -18.01
CA TYR A 107 18.19 19.70 -16.61
C TYR A 107 19.39 19.60 -15.67
N GLU A 108 20.47 18.90 -16.05
CA GLU A 108 21.72 18.85 -15.29
C GLU A 108 22.30 20.24 -15.09
N THR A 109 22.32 21.06 -16.13
CA THR A 109 22.82 22.43 -16.07
C THR A 109 21.95 23.31 -15.17
N LEU A 110 20.62 23.25 -15.34
CA LEU A 110 19.67 23.94 -14.47
C LEU A 110 19.89 23.60 -12.99
N VAL A 111 19.94 22.30 -12.70
CA VAL A 111 20.12 21.82 -11.33
C VAL A 111 21.47 22.27 -10.76
N LYS A 112 22.56 22.07 -11.52
CA LYS A 112 23.91 22.39 -11.06
C LYS A 112 24.08 23.88 -10.74
N ASP A 113 23.61 24.74 -11.64
CA ASP A 113 23.93 26.17 -11.58
C ASP A 113 22.94 26.94 -10.69
N TYR A 114 21.71 26.43 -10.51
CA TYR A 114 20.63 27.17 -9.84
C TYR A 114 20.09 26.53 -8.54
N SER A 115 20.58 25.36 -8.10
CA SER A 115 20.11 24.75 -6.84
C SER A 115 20.31 25.63 -5.60
N GLY A 116 21.29 26.53 -5.62
CA GLY A 116 21.58 27.45 -4.50
C GLY A 116 20.75 28.73 -4.48
N GLU A 117 19.95 29.00 -5.52
CA GLU A 117 19.19 30.24 -5.63
C GLU A 117 17.97 30.24 -4.70
N PRO A 118 17.77 31.23 -3.82
CA PRO A 118 16.66 31.23 -2.87
C PRO A 118 15.29 31.55 -3.50
N ASP A 119 15.25 31.96 -4.78
CA ASP A 119 14.00 32.28 -5.47
C ASP A 119 13.10 31.05 -5.56
N LYS A 120 11.85 31.21 -5.12
CA LYS A 120 10.88 30.12 -5.06
C LYS A 120 10.60 29.50 -6.43
N SER A 121 10.50 30.32 -7.48
CA SER A 121 10.20 29.86 -8.84
C SER A 121 11.37 29.04 -9.40
N ILE A 122 12.60 29.49 -9.11
CA ILE A 122 13.81 28.74 -9.46
C ILE A 122 13.83 27.41 -8.71
N GLN A 123 13.56 27.41 -7.41
CA GLN A 123 13.51 26.18 -6.60
C GLN A 123 12.46 25.20 -7.10
N GLU A 124 11.28 25.66 -7.53
CA GLU A 124 10.25 24.83 -8.15
C GLU A 124 10.75 24.17 -9.44
N MET A 125 11.36 24.94 -10.35
CA MET A 125 11.92 24.42 -11.60
C MET A 125 13.08 23.44 -11.36
N VAL A 126 13.99 23.77 -10.43
CA VAL A 126 15.11 22.89 -10.07
C VAL A 126 14.59 21.57 -9.55
N GLY A 127 13.61 21.57 -8.63
CA GLY A 127 13.07 20.33 -8.09
C GLY A 127 12.32 19.50 -9.12
N ASP A 128 11.53 20.11 -10.01
CA ASP A 128 10.88 19.38 -11.10
C ASP A 128 11.90 18.79 -12.09
N ALA A 129 12.88 19.59 -12.52
CA ALA A 129 13.97 19.13 -13.37
C ALA A 129 14.74 17.97 -12.74
N SER A 130 14.95 18.01 -11.43
CA SER A 130 15.59 16.93 -10.67
C SER A 130 14.83 15.60 -10.76
N LEU A 131 13.50 15.64 -10.62
CA LEU A 131 12.64 14.47 -10.76
C LEU A 131 12.68 13.94 -12.20
N ARG A 132 12.65 14.84 -13.19
CA ARG A 132 12.77 14.48 -14.61
C ARG A 132 14.11 13.86 -14.95
N LYS A 133 15.22 14.35 -14.38
CA LYS A 133 16.53 13.73 -14.54
C LYS A 133 16.52 12.28 -14.07
N SER A 134 15.96 12.01 -12.90
CA SER A 134 15.86 10.65 -12.35
C SER A 134 15.05 9.72 -13.27
N ASP A 135 13.89 10.18 -13.77
CA ASP A 135 13.09 9.44 -14.78
C ASP A 135 13.87 9.22 -16.10
N LEU A 136 14.61 10.22 -16.58
CA LEU A 136 15.42 10.07 -17.79
C LEU A 136 16.56 9.07 -17.61
N TYR A 137 17.28 9.10 -16.48
CA TYR A 137 18.30 8.09 -16.17
C TYR A 137 17.69 6.68 -16.18
N GLN A 138 16.53 6.49 -15.57
CA GLN A 138 15.83 5.21 -15.57
C GLN A 138 15.47 4.74 -17.00
N ARG A 139 14.91 5.62 -17.84
CA ARG A 139 14.58 5.32 -19.25
C ARG A 139 15.79 4.99 -20.11
N LEU A 140 16.94 5.58 -19.79
CA LEU A 140 18.23 5.30 -20.43
C LEU A 140 18.90 4.01 -19.90
N GLY A 141 18.25 3.27 -18.99
CA GLY A 141 18.80 2.06 -18.37
C GLY A 141 19.89 2.36 -17.33
N ARG A 142 20.02 3.60 -16.87
CA ARG A 142 21.01 4.08 -15.90
C ARG A 142 20.41 4.12 -14.49
N LEU A 143 19.99 2.97 -13.98
CA LEU A 143 19.24 2.88 -12.72
C LEU A 143 20.00 3.44 -11.51
N GLU A 144 21.29 3.16 -11.40
CA GLU A 144 22.11 3.66 -10.29
C GLU A 144 22.27 5.18 -10.32
N ASP A 145 22.37 5.78 -11.51
CA ASP A 145 22.39 7.24 -11.67
C ASP A 145 21.04 7.85 -11.28
N ALA A 146 19.93 7.17 -11.62
CA ALA A 146 18.58 7.59 -11.22
C ALA A 146 18.42 7.60 -9.70
N ILE A 147 18.90 6.55 -9.02
CA ILE A 147 18.89 6.42 -7.55
C ILE A 147 19.75 7.52 -6.92
N ALA A 148 20.98 7.71 -7.40
CA ALA A 148 21.88 8.75 -6.91
C ALA A 148 21.26 10.15 -7.04
N GLU A 149 20.62 10.44 -8.18
CA GLU A 149 19.92 11.70 -8.40
C GLU A 149 18.72 11.87 -7.47
N ALA A 150 17.92 10.83 -7.23
CA ALA A 150 16.78 10.89 -6.31
C ALA A 150 17.24 11.18 -4.86
N ILE A 151 18.33 10.55 -4.42
CA ILE A 151 18.95 10.82 -3.11
C ILE A 151 19.44 12.27 -3.02
N ALA A 152 20.16 12.75 -4.03
CA ALA A 152 20.67 14.11 -4.09
C ALA A 152 19.52 15.13 -4.08
N THR A 153 18.46 14.87 -4.86
CA THR A 153 17.25 15.70 -4.93
C THR A 153 16.58 15.83 -3.58
N ARG A 154 16.34 14.72 -2.89
CA ARG A 154 15.77 14.71 -1.54
C ARG A 154 16.62 15.52 -0.55
N GLY A 155 17.94 15.43 -0.65
CA GLY A 155 18.88 16.16 0.22
C GLY A 155 18.87 17.67 0.02
N ARG A 156 18.78 18.14 -1.24
CA ARG A 156 18.78 19.58 -1.57
C ARG A 156 17.41 20.23 -1.53
N ALA A 157 16.33 19.45 -1.67
CA ALA A 157 14.98 19.97 -1.80
C ALA A 157 14.60 20.85 -0.61
N GLN A 158 14.15 22.08 -0.90
CA GLN A 158 13.67 23.00 0.13
C GLN A 158 12.16 22.85 0.34
N LEU A 159 11.42 22.51 -0.71
CA LEU A 159 9.97 22.37 -0.67
C LEU A 159 9.56 20.98 -0.15
N LYS A 160 8.52 20.95 0.69
CA LYS A 160 7.94 19.70 1.23
C LYS A 160 7.49 18.75 0.12
N SER A 161 6.84 19.28 -0.91
CA SER A 161 6.38 18.53 -2.09
C SER A 161 7.53 17.78 -2.77
N GLN A 162 8.65 18.47 -3.01
CA GLN A 162 9.83 17.88 -3.65
C GLN A 162 10.46 16.77 -2.81
N LYS A 163 10.55 16.96 -1.49
CA LYS A 163 11.05 15.91 -0.58
C LYS A 163 10.18 14.65 -0.63
N ILE A 164 8.86 14.82 -0.61
CA ILE A 164 7.89 13.72 -0.70
C ILE A 164 8.00 13.01 -2.04
N SER A 165 7.96 13.74 -3.15
CA SER A 165 8.05 13.16 -4.49
C SER A 165 9.37 12.44 -4.71
N ALA A 166 10.50 13.03 -4.32
CA ALA A 166 11.82 12.40 -4.44
C ALA A 166 11.94 11.14 -3.55
N GLN A 167 11.39 11.17 -2.34
CA GLN A 167 11.38 10.01 -1.45
C GLN A 167 10.53 8.86 -2.01
N TYR A 168 9.37 9.17 -2.59
CA TYR A 168 8.52 8.20 -3.26
C TYR A 168 9.22 7.60 -4.50
N SER A 169 9.79 8.44 -5.35
CA SER A 169 10.56 8.00 -6.53
C SER A 169 11.72 7.09 -6.13
N LEU A 170 12.42 7.40 -5.03
CA LEU A 170 13.48 6.54 -4.50
C LEU A 170 12.97 5.13 -4.13
N GLY A 171 11.79 5.03 -3.52
CA GLY A 171 11.14 3.74 -3.25
C GLY A 171 10.87 2.93 -4.52
N SER A 172 10.38 3.59 -5.58
CA SER A 172 10.14 2.98 -6.88
C SER A 172 11.42 2.53 -7.58
N LEU A 173 12.50 3.31 -7.52
CA LEU A 173 13.77 2.95 -8.14
C LEU A 173 14.44 1.77 -7.43
N TYR A 174 14.36 1.71 -6.10
CA TYR A 174 14.81 0.54 -5.35
C TYR A 174 13.95 -0.69 -5.65
N PHE A 175 12.65 -0.52 -5.89
CA PHE A 175 11.79 -1.62 -6.32
C PHE A 175 12.23 -2.18 -7.69
N ASP A 176 12.52 -1.31 -8.66
CA ASP A 176 13.04 -1.73 -9.96
C ASP A 176 14.39 -2.43 -9.84
N ARG A 177 15.27 -1.93 -8.95
CA ARG A 177 16.55 -2.58 -8.64
C ARG A 177 16.31 -3.96 -8.05
N ALA A 178 15.43 -4.11 -7.07
CA ALA A 178 15.07 -5.40 -6.51
C ALA A 178 14.56 -6.35 -7.60
N ARG A 179 13.63 -5.91 -8.43
CA ARG A 179 13.11 -6.70 -9.55
C ARG A 179 14.21 -7.18 -10.51
N SER A 180 15.23 -6.35 -10.77
CA SER A 180 16.36 -6.73 -11.62
C SER A 180 17.27 -7.81 -11.00
N LEU A 181 17.23 -7.96 -9.67
CA LEU A 181 18.03 -8.92 -8.90
C LEU A 181 17.27 -10.22 -8.60
N PHE A 182 15.98 -10.30 -8.93
CA PHE A 182 15.16 -11.48 -8.69
C PHE A 182 15.47 -12.61 -9.67
N SER A 183 15.48 -13.85 -9.18
CA SER A 183 15.63 -15.06 -9.99
C SER A 183 14.84 -16.21 -9.37
N ASP A 184 14.10 -16.94 -10.21
CA ASP A 184 13.40 -18.17 -9.84
C ASP A 184 14.28 -19.43 -9.98
N GLU A 185 15.54 -19.27 -10.40
CA GLU A 185 16.45 -20.41 -10.57
C GLU A 185 16.82 -21.01 -9.22
N ALA A 186 16.59 -22.33 -9.08
CA ALA A 186 16.87 -23.07 -7.87
C ALA A 186 18.35 -22.95 -7.48
N GLY A 187 18.61 -22.51 -6.23
CA GLY A 187 19.97 -22.31 -5.71
C GLY A 187 20.53 -20.90 -5.92
N THR A 188 19.77 -19.97 -6.51
CA THR A 188 20.15 -18.55 -6.55
C THR A 188 20.21 -17.98 -5.14
N ASP A 189 21.27 -17.22 -4.83
CA ASP A 189 21.31 -16.36 -3.66
C ASP A 189 20.34 -15.18 -3.83
N LEU A 190 19.24 -15.19 -3.08
CA LEU A 190 18.22 -14.14 -3.08
C LEU A 190 18.53 -12.99 -2.12
N GLN A 191 19.65 -13.03 -1.38
CA GLN A 191 19.99 -11.97 -0.43
C GLN A 191 20.06 -10.57 -1.09
N PRO A 192 20.66 -10.39 -2.29
CA PRO A 192 20.66 -9.09 -2.97
C PRO A 192 19.24 -8.59 -3.32
N TYR A 193 18.34 -9.49 -3.71
CA TYR A 193 16.93 -9.16 -3.96
C TYR A 193 16.22 -8.74 -2.67
N ILE A 194 16.43 -9.48 -1.58
CA ILE A 194 15.84 -9.19 -0.27
C ILE A 194 16.31 -7.84 0.24
N ASP A 195 17.61 -7.55 0.16
CA ASP A 195 18.18 -6.29 0.64
C ASP A 195 17.67 -5.09 -0.17
N ALA A 196 17.64 -5.19 -1.50
CA ALA A 196 17.05 -4.16 -2.35
C ALA A 196 15.54 -3.98 -2.10
N SER A 197 14.81 -5.05 -1.81
CA SER A 197 13.37 -4.99 -1.47
C SER A 197 13.15 -4.30 -0.11
N ARG A 198 14.04 -4.54 0.87
CA ARG A 198 14.04 -3.82 2.16
C ARG A 198 14.33 -2.34 1.99
N GLU A 199 15.29 -1.98 1.14
CA GLU A 199 15.60 -0.58 0.80
C GLU A 199 14.38 0.12 0.17
N SER A 200 13.69 -0.56 -0.75
CA SER A 200 12.46 -0.07 -1.36
C SER A 200 11.35 0.15 -0.33
N ALA A 201 11.05 -0.87 0.49
CA ALA A 201 10.02 -0.78 1.52
C ALA A 201 10.29 0.35 2.52
N ALA A 202 11.56 0.49 2.96
CA ALA A 202 11.98 1.56 3.86
C ALA A 202 11.86 2.94 3.21
N ALA A 203 12.23 3.07 1.94
CA ALA A 203 12.13 4.32 1.20
C ALA A 203 10.66 4.74 0.99
N TYR A 204 9.75 3.80 0.71
CA TYR A 204 8.32 4.09 0.70
C TYR A 204 7.82 4.50 2.09
N MET A 205 8.15 3.75 3.15
CA MET A 205 7.72 4.09 4.51
C MET A 205 8.20 5.49 4.94
N ALA A 206 9.38 5.92 4.50
CA ALA A 206 9.93 7.24 4.78
C ALA A 206 9.13 8.41 4.17
N VAL A 207 8.20 8.17 3.24
CA VAL A 207 7.25 9.19 2.76
C VAL A 207 6.29 9.63 3.88
N TYR A 208 5.94 8.72 4.80
CA TYR A 208 4.99 8.99 5.86
C TYR A 208 5.42 10.13 6.81
N PRO A 209 6.59 10.08 7.47
CA PRO A 209 7.02 11.17 8.36
C PRO A 209 7.18 12.51 7.63
N LEU A 210 7.53 12.51 6.34
CA LEU A 210 7.60 13.73 5.52
C LEU A 210 6.21 14.31 5.24
N SER A 211 5.16 13.49 5.33
CA SER A 211 3.78 13.87 5.02
C SER A 211 3.01 14.39 6.24
N LEU A 212 3.55 14.23 7.46
CA LEU A 212 2.91 14.72 8.68
C LEU A 212 2.92 16.27 8.76
N PRO A 213 1.92 16.87 9.44
CA PRO A 213 0.61 16.30 9.77
C PRO A 213 -0.24 16.04 8.50
N VAL A 214 -0.90 14.88 8.41
CA VAL A 214 -1.62 14.43 7.19
C VAL A 214 -2.86 15.28 6.91
N GLU A 215 -3.52 15.78 7.95
CA GLU A 215 -4.69 16.66 7.86
C GLU A 215 -4.44 17.96 7.09
N ASN A 216 -3.18 18.40 7.03
CA ASN A 216 -2.74 19.61 6.33
C ASN A 216 -1.93 19.30 5.06
N LEU A 217 -1.93 18.05 4.60
CA LEU A 217 -1.18 17.67 3.41
C LEU A 217 -1.87 18.18 2.15
N ASP A 218 -1.10 18.80 1.26
CA ASP A 218 -1.61 19.24 -0.04
C ASP A 218 -2.24 18.07 -0.80
N LYS A 219 -3.42 18.29 -1.40
CA LYS A 219 -4.18 17.22 -2.08
C LYS A 219 -3.38 16.51 -3.17
N GLY A 220 -2.49 17.23 -3.86
CA GLY A 220 -1.59 16.65 -4.87
C GLY A 220 -0.53 15.70 -4.31
N LEU A 221 -0.28 15.73 -2.99
CA LEU A 221 0.69 14.87 -2.31
C LEU A 221 0.05 13.64 -1.66
N ILE A 222 -1.28 13.61 -1.51
CA ILE A 222 -2.02 12.47 -0.95
C ILE A 222 -1.75 11.16 -1.73
N PRO A 223 -1.76 11.13 -3.08
CA PRO A 223 -1.48 9.89 -3.81
C PRO A 223 -0.09 9.30 -3.52
N PHE A 224 0.93 10.15 -3.31
CA PHE A 224 2.27 9.69 -2.95
C PHE A 224 2.27 8.99 -1.59
N LEU A 225 1.64 9.59 -0.58
CA LEU A 225 1.52 8.98 0.75
C LEU A 225 0.70 7.69 0.70
N GLN A 226 -0.46 7.72 0.04
CA GLN A 226 -1.36 6.59 -0.08
C GLN A 226 -0.65 5.38 -0.70
N ASN A 227 -0.01 5.59 -1.86
CA ASN A 227 0.71 4.53 -2.55
C ASN A 227 1.94 4.07 -1.75
N ALA A 228 2.67 4.98 -1.12
CA ALA A 228 3.84 4.64 -0.32
C ALA A 228 3.50 3.73 0.87
N LEU A 229 2.45 4.04 1.63
CA LEU A 229 2.01 3.19 2.74
C LEU A 229 1.65 1.79 2.25
N PHE A 230 0.85 1.71 1.18
CA PHE A 230 0.46 0.42 0.62
C PHE A 230 1.67 -0.39 0.15
N GLN A 231 2.55 0.20 -0.68
CA GLN A 231 3.73 -0.47 -1.22
C GLN A 231 4.73 -0.89 -0.13
N ALA A 232 4.98 -0.04 0.88
CA ALA A 232 5.84 -0.40 2.00
C ALA A 232 5.31 -1.63 2.74
N GLY A 233 4.01 -1.63 3.05
CA GLY A 233 3.35 -2.74 3.72
C GLY A 233 3.40 -4.04 2.92
N GLN A 234 3.07 -3.99 1.63
CA GLN A 234 3.11 -5.14 0.73
C GLN A 234 4.51 -5.74 0.60
N LEU A 235 5.54 -4.91 0.44
CA LEU A 235 6.93 -5.37 0.33
C LEU A 235 7.41 -6.04 1.61
N TYR A 236 7.19 -5.40 2.76
CA TYR A 236 7.54 -5.99 4.05
C TYR A 236 6.77 -7.30 4.30
N TYR A 237 5.49 -7.34 3.97
CA TYR A 237 4.68 -8.56 4.08
C TYR A 237 5.24 -9.68 3.21
N SER A 238 5.51 -9.40 1.93
CA SER A 238 6.02 -10.38 0.96
C SER A 238 7.36 -10.99 1.39
N ILE A 239 8.30 -10.15 1.85
CA ILE A 239 9.59 -10.63 2.38
C ILE A 239 9.36 -11.45 3.66
N GLY A 240 8.57 -10.90 4.58
CA GLY A 240 8.30 -11.51 5.88
C GLY A 240 7.66 -12.90 5.77
N THR A 241 6.69 -13.08 4.88
CA THR A 241 6.03 -14.38 4.68
C THR A 241 6.89 -15.36 3.90
N SER A 242 7.52 -14.92 2.81
CA SER A 242 8.31 -15.80 1.93
C SER A 242 9.53 -16.39 2.63
N PHE A 243 10.19 -15.60 3.47
CA PHE A 243 11.42 -15.99 4.15
C PHE A 243 11.25 -16.20 5.66
N LYS A 244 10.02 -16.07 6.19
CA LYS A 244 9.68 -16.19 7.62
C LYS A 244 10.46 -15.22 8.50
N TYR A 245 10.68 -14.00 8.03
CA TYR A 245 11.39 -12.97 8.78
C TYR A 245 10.43 -12.15 9.65
N LYS A 246 10.57 -12.29 10.97
CA LYS A 246 9.74 -11.60 11.96
C LYS A 246 9.81 -10.08 11.84
N ASP A 247 11.00 -9.53 11.69
CA ASP A 247 11.18 -8.07 11.63
C ASP A 247 10.43 -7.45 10.45
N GLU A 248 10.44 -8.11 9.29
CA GLU A 248 9.69 -7.68 8.12
C GLU A 248 8.18 -7.83 8.31
N LEU A 249 7.70 -8.95 8.87
CA LEU A 249 6.28 -9.10 9.21
C LEU A 249 5.82 -7.99 10.18
N GLN A 250 6.64 -7.65 11.18
CA GLN A 250 6.34 -6.59 12.14
C GLN A 250 6.29 -5.21 11.48
N LYS A 251 7.24 -4.92 10.57
CA LYS A 251 7.28 -3.65 9.80
C LYS A 251 6.14 -3.53 8.80
N ALA A 252 5.55 -4.63 8.34
CA ALA A 252 4.42 -4.59 7.43
C ALA A 252 3.14 -4.02 8.08
N ILE A 253 2.93 -4.24 9.37
CA ILE A 253 1.65 -3.97 10.04
C ILE A 253 1.30 -2.48 10.07
N GLU A 254 2.21 -1.63 10.51
CA GLU A 254 1.97 -0.19 10.67
C GLU A 254 1.53 0.50 9.35
N PRO A 255 2.27 0.40 8.23
CA PRO A 255 1.87 1.05 6.99
C PRO A 255 0.51 0.58 6.47
N LEU A 256 0.20 -0.72 6.57
CA LEU A 256 -1.09 -1.29 6.14
C LEU A 256 -2.26 -0.78 7.01
N GLN A 257 -2.07 -0.69 8.32
CA GLN A 257 -3.08 -0.17 9.23
C GLN A 257 -3.26 1.35 9.08
N LEU A 258 -2.19 2.10 8.85
CA LEU A 258 -2.26 3.53 8.55
C LEU A 258 -3.02 3.80 7.25
N PHE A 259 -2.81 2.97 6.23
CA PHE A 259 -3.56 3.06 4.97
C PHE A 259 -5.07 2.96 5.21
N ALA A 260 -5.52 1.89 5.88
CA ALA A 260 -6.93 1.69 6.22
C ALA A 260 -7.49 2.83 7.08
N LYS A 261 -6.73 3.26 8.10
CA LYS A 261 -7.09 4.35 9.01
C LYS A 261 -7.31 5.68 8.26
N TYR A 262 -6.45 6.02 7.30
CA TYR A 262 -6.57 7.28 6.56
C TYR A 262 -7.70 7.28 5.52
N VAL A 263 -8.11 6.10 5.04
CA VAL A 263 -9.39 5.96 4.33
C VAL A 263 -10.56 6.21 5.28
N ASP A 264 -10.56 5.62 6.47
CA ASP A 264 -11.64 5.76 7.45
C ASP A 264 -11.81 7.20 7.97
N GLN A 265 -10.71 7.94 8.05
CA GLN A 265 -10.70 9.35 8.43
C GLN A 265 -11.07 10.30 7.28
N GLY A 266 -11.23 9.78 6.05
CA GLY A 266 -11.57 10.56 4.87
C GLY A 266 -10.41 11.38 4.28
N TYR A 267 -9.17 11.11 4.67
CA TYR A 267 -7.99 11.73 4.06
C TYR A 267 -7.62 11.09 2.72
N PHE A 268 -7.85 9.78 2.59
CA PHE A 268 -7.72 9.07 1.31
C PHE A 268 -9.09 8.90 0.65
N ALA A 269 -9.12 8.98 -0.69
CA ALA A 269 -10.36 8.85 -1.43
C ALA A 269 -10.93 7.43 -1.29
N SER A 270 -12.22 7.29 -1.00
CA SER A 270 -12.89 5.98 -0.89
C SER A 270 -13.44 5.52 -2.25
N SER A 271 -12.58 5.37 -3.25
CA SER A 271 -12.97 4.75 -4.53
C SER A 271 -13.03 3.22 -4.40
N PRO A 272 -13.72 2.50 -5.30
CA PRO A 272 -13.73 1.04 -5.30
C PRO A 272 -12.33 0.42 -5.28
N GLU A 273 -11.39 0.96 -6.06
CA GLU A 273 -10.00 0.49 -6.14
C GLU A 273 -9.27 0.69 -4.80
N VAL A 274 -9.51 1.82 -4.12
CA VAL A 274 -8.93 2.07 -2.80
C VAL A 274 -9.53 1.15 -1.75
N LEU A 275 -10.83 0.86 -1.81
CA LEU A 275 -11.47 -0.07 -0.88
C LEU A 275 -10.94 -1.51 -1.06
N GLU A 276 -10.66 -1.93 -2.29
CA GLU A 276 -9.95 -3.20 -2.57
C GLU A 276 -8.54 -3.19 -1.96
N SER A 277 -7.79 -2.09 -2.10
CA SER A 277 -6.48 -1.95 -1.42
C SER A 277 -6.59 -1.95 0.10
N VAL A 278 -7.69 -1.44 0.69
CA VAL A 278 -7.92 -1.54 2.14
C VAL A 278 -8.19 -2.98 2.56
N GLU A 279 -9.03 -3.69 1.81
CA GLU A 279 -9.29 -5.11 2.02
C GLU A 279 -7.98 -5.90 2.03
N GLU A 280 -7.18 -5.76 0.96
CA GLU A 280 -5.87 -6.41 0.83
C GLU A 280 -4.93 -6.02 1.99
N SER A 281 -4.89 -4.74 2.36
CA SER A 281 -4.03 -4.27 3.45
C SER A 281 -4.36 -4.92 4.78
N LEU A 282 -5.65 -5.06 5.09
CA LEU A 282 -6.10 -5.66 6.34
C LEU A 282 -5.94 -7.18 6.33
N VAL A 283 -6.09 -7.84 5.17
CA VAL A 283 -5.74 -9.26 5.00
C VAL A 283 -4.25 -9.48 5.32
N TYR A 284 -3.36 -8.67 4.75
CA TYR A 284 -1.92 -8.78 4.98
C TYR A 284 -1.54 -8.46 6.43
N ALA A 285 -2.14 -7.43 7.02
CA ALA A 285 -1.88 -7.09 8.43
C ALA A 285 -2.33 -8.20 9.38
N GLY A 286 -3.55 -8.74 9.20
CA GLY A 286 -4.07 -9.84 10.02
C GLY A 286 -3.26 -11.12 9.86
N THR A 287 -2.84 -11.44 8.64
CA THR A 287 -1.99 -12.60 8.35
C THR A 287 -0.58 -12.43 8.93
N ALA A 288 0.03 -11.25 8.80
CA ALA A 288 1.34 -10.97 9.38
C ALA A 288 1.33 -11.13 10.91
N GLN A 289 0.28 -10.63 11.58
CA GLN A 289 0.09 -10.80 13.02
C GLN A 289 -0.06 -12.28 13.40
N PHE A 290 -0.80 -13.07 12.62
CA PHE A 290 -0.95 -14.51 12.87
C PHE A 290 0.38 -15.25 12.72
N GLU A 291 1.11 -14.99 11.63
CA GLU A 291 2.41 -15.62 11.38
C GLU A 291 3.47 -15.21 12.41
N LEU A 292 3.47 -13.95 12.89
CA LEU A 292 4.29 -13.54 14.02
C LEU A 292 4.00 -14.36 15.28
N GLY A 293 2.71 -14.60 15.57
CA GLY A 293 2.30 -15.47 16.67
C GLY A 293 2.84 -16.90 16.52
N ARG A 294 2.75 -17.49 15.31
CA ARG A 294 3.28 -18.84 15.02
C ARG A 294 4.79 -18.92 15.13
N LEU A 295 5.51 -17.96 14.57
CA LEU A 295 6.97 -17.92 14.62
C LEU A 295 7.46 -17.68 16.05
N GLN A 296 6.76 -16.88 16.85
CA GLN A 296 7.06 -16.69 18.26
C GLN A 296 6.78 -17.96 19.07
N LEU A 297 5.68 -18.66 18.80
CA LEU A 297 5.36 -19.93 19.45
C LEU A 297 6.43 -21.02 19.20
N GLY A 298 7.08 -20.99 18.03
CA GLY A 298 8.18 -21.93 17.72
C GLY A 298 9.48 -21.65 18.48
N GLU A 299 9.64 -20.46 19.06
CA GLU A 299 10.81 -20.07 19.86
C GLU A 299 10.55 -20.13 21.37
N ASP A 300 9.31 -19.89 21.78
CA ASP A 300 8.92 -19.84 23.19
C ASP A 300 8.58 -21.24 23.76
N GLU A 301 8.80 -21.41 25.05
CA GLU A 301 8.24 -22.55 25.78
C GLU A 301 6.74 -22.33 26.03
N GLY A 302 5.91 -22.83 25.10
CA GLY A 302 4.45 -22.74 25.18
C GLY A 302 3.89 -21.39 24.75
N VAL A 303 2.62 -21.16 25.04
CA VAL A 303 1.87 -19.99 24.54
C VAL A 303 2.08 -18.77 25.46
N SER A 304 3.19 -18.07 25.26
CA SER A 304 3.55 -16.86 26.03
C SER A 304 2.57 -15.70 25.83
N GLU A 305 2.64 -14.68 26.69
CA GLU A 305 1.80 -13.47 26.54
C GLU A 305 2.05 -12.74 25.21
N VAL A 306 3.29 -12.75 24.70
CA VAL A 306 3.65 -12.17 23.41
C VAL A 306 2.97 -12.92 22.27
N VAL A 307 3.02 -14.26 22.29
CA VAL A 307 2.32 -15.13 21.34
C VAL A 307 0.81 -14.85 21.37
N GLN A 308 0.22 -14.79 22.57
CA GLN A 308 -1.21 -14.47 22.71
C GLN A 308 -1.54 -13.09 22.18
N GLY A 309 -0.67 -12.09 22.40
CA GLY A 309 -0.84 -10.73 21.91
C GLY A 309 -0.89 -10.63 20.39
N PHE A 310 0.01 -11.34 19.70
CA PHE A 310 0.01 -11.41 18.24
C PHE A 310 -1.29 -12.03 17.69
N PHE A 311 -1.70 -13.17 18.26
CA PHE A 311 -2.94 -13.83 17.86
C PHE A 311 -4.19 -12.99 18.17
N ARG A 312 -4.25 -12.29 19.31
CA ARG A 312 -5.36 -11.35 19.60
C ARG A 312 -5.41 -10.20 18.61
N SER A 313 -4.26 -9.65 18.24
CA SER A 313 -4.18 -8.57 17.26
C SER A 313 -4.67 -9.04 15.88
N SER A 314 -4.27 -10.25 15.47
CA SER A 314 -4.78 -10.89 14.25
C SER A 314 -6.30 -11.07 14.28
N ALA A 315 -6.83 -11.55 15.41
CA ALA A 315 -8.26 -11.73 15.60
C ALA A 315 -9.03 -10.42 15.44
N ASP A 316 -8.56 -9.35 16.07
CA ASP A 316 -9.16 -8.02 16.01
C ASP A 316 -9.15 -7.46 14.56
N THR A 317 -8.03 -7.65 13.84
CA THR A 317 -7.90 -7.21 12.43
C THR A 317 -8.88 -7.96 11.52
N PHE A 318 -8.95 -9.29 11.60
CA PHE A 318 -9.87 -10.09 10.79
C PHE A 318 -11.35 -9.83 11.13
N SER A 319 -11.68 -9.62 12.41
CA SER A 319 -13.04 -9.24 12.83
C SER A 319 -13.44 -7.88 12.22
N SER A 320 -12.51 -6.90 12.24
CA SER A 320 -12.71 -5.59 11.61
C SER A 320 -12.92 -5.71 10.11
N LEU A 321 -12.11 -6.54 9.44
CA LEU A 321 -12.19 -6.79 7.99
C LEU A 321 -13.55 -7.41 7.60
N ALA A 322 -13.96 -8.48 8.28
CA ALA A 322 -15.27 -9.12 8.03
C ALA A 322 -16.45 -8.17 8.30
N LYS A 323 -16.33 -7.28 9.29
CA LYS A 323 -17.33 -6.25 9.58
C LYS A 323 -17.38 -5.17 8.49
N ARG A 324 -16.22 -4.78 7.96
CA ARG A 324 -16.09 -3.73 6.93
C ARG A 324 -16.61 -4.20 5.58
N PHE A 325 -16.40 -5.47 5.25
CA PHE A 325 -16.75 -6.04 3.96
C PHE A 325 -17.64 -7.29 4.11
N PRO A 326 -18.85 -7.16 4.68
CA PRO A 326 -19.69 -8.32 5.03
C PRO A 326 -20.23 -9.07 3.80
N ASN A 327 -20.16 -8.49 2.61
CA ASN A 327 -20.59 -9.11 1.36
C ASN A 327 -19.43 -9.61 0.49
N ALA A 328 -18.19 -9.46 0.94
CA ALA A 328 -17.04 -10.00 0.23
C ALA A 328 -17.13 -11.54 0.21
N LYS A 329 -16.60 -12.15 -0.85
CA LYS A 329 -16.61 -13.60 -1.02
C LYS A 329 -15.97 -14.31 0.18
N ASP A 330 -14.91 -13.71 0.73
CA ASP A 330 -14.12 -14.28 1.82
C ASP A 330 -14.52 -13.75 3.21
N ALA A 331 -15.61 -12.98 3.33
CA ALA A 331 -16.07 -12.39 4.59
C ALA A 331 -16.31 -13.45 5.68
N ALA A 332 -16.87 -14.60 5.30
CA ALA A 332 -17.05 -15.73 6.21
C ALA A 332 -15.71 -16.35 6.65
N THR A 333 -14.75 -16.44 5.74
CA THR A 333 -13.40 -16.96 5.99
C THR A 333 -12.65 -16.05 6.95
N TRP A 334 -12.67 -14.73 6.76
CA TRP A 334 -12.03 -13.79 7.69
C TRP A 334 -12.69 -13.83 9.08
N GLN A 335 -14.01 -13.90 9.12
CA GLN A 335 -14.72 -14.03 10.40
C GLN A 335 -14.36 -15.34 11.14
N PHE A 336 -14.13 -16.42 10.39
CA PHE A 336 -13.62 -17.69 10.92
C PHE A 336 -12.16 -17.59 11.38
N GLN A 337 -11.28 -16.97 10.58
CA GLN A 337 -9.88 -16.69 10.93
C GLN A 337 -9.75 -15.84 12.20
N SER A 338 -10.71 -14.93 12.45
CA SER A 338 -10.79 -14.20 13.72
C SER A 338 -11.01 -15.14 14.92
N GLY A 339 -11.90 -16.12 14.78
CA GLY A 339 -12.11 -17.19 15.76
C GLY A 339 -10.87 -18.05 15.97
N GLU A 340 -10.24 -18.52 14.89
CA GLU A 340 -8.99 -19.30 14.92
C GLU A 340 -7.88 -18.55 15.65
N SER A 341 -7.78 -17.25 15.41
CA SER A 341 -6.79 -16.40 16.06
C SER A 341 -7.06 -16.26 17.55
N TYR A 342 -8.30 -16.06 18.00
CA TYR A 342 -8.58 -16.09 19.44
C TYR A 342 -8.37 -17.47 20.06
N TYR A 343 -8.70 -18.54 19.35
CA TYR A 343 -8.45 -19.91 19.80
C TYR A 343 -6.94 -20.14 20.03
N ALA A 344 -6.10 -19.74 19.07
CA ALA A 344 -4.64 -19.80 19.16
C ALA A 344 -4.09 -18.94 20.32
N SER A 345 -4.77 -17.86 20.68
CA SER A 345 -4.46 -17.04 21.87
C SER A 345 -4.97 -17.61 23.21
N LEU A 346 -5.56 -18.81 23.21
CA LEU A 346 -6.24 -19.46 24.34
C LEU A 346 -7.46 -18.70 24.87
N ALA A 347 -7.95 -17.69 24.14
CA ALA A 347 -9.11 -16.89 24.51
C ALA A 347 -10.40 -17.56 24.01
N TYR A 348 -10.69 -18.77 24.49
CA TYR A 348 -11.77 -19.63 23.96
C TYR A 348 -13.15 -18.97 24.00
N GLU A 349 -13.49 -18.21 25.04
CA GLU A 349 -14.77 -17.50 25.09
C GLU A 349 -14.90 -16.45 23.97
N ARG A 350 -13.82 -15.73 23.65
CA ARG A 350 -13.80 -14.78 22.53
C ARG A 350 -13.82 -15.51 21.19
N ALA A 351 -13.12 -16.62 21.06
CA ALA A 351 -13.17 -17.47 19.87
C ALA A 351 -14.60 -17.93 19.57
N VAL A 352 -15.34 -18.41 20.58
CA VAL A 352 -16.75 -18.77 20.46
C VAL A 352 -17.59 -17.60 19.93
N VAL A 353 -17.37 -16.38 20.41
CA VAL A 353 -18.10 -15.19 19.92
C VAL A 353 -17.84 -14.94 18.43
N GLU A 354 -16.60 -15.06 17.96
CA GLU A 354 -16.28 -14.83 16.53
C GLU A 354 -16.76 -15.97 15.63
N TYR A 355 -16.60 -17.23 16.04
CA TYR A 355 -17.16 -18.36 15.30
C TYR A 355 -18.70 -18.32 15.25
N ASP A 356 -19.35 -17.86 16.33
CA ASP A 356 -20.80 -17.75 16.38
C ASP A 356 -21.33 -16.74 15.35
N LYS A 357 -20.56 -15.68 15.06
CA LYS A 357 -20.87 -14.76 13.96
C LYS A 357 -20.83 -15.46 12.59
N VAL A 358 -19.93 -16.43 12.38
CA VAL A 358 -19.81 -17.13 11.09
C VAL A 358 -21.11 -17.84 10.73
N HIS A 359 -21.61 -18.73 11.59
CA HIS A 359 -22.81 -19.50 11.26
C HIS A 359 -24.10 -18.67 11.31
N LYS A 360 -24.12 -17.55 12.06
CA LYS A 360 -25.27 -16.64 12.12
C LYS A 360 -25.36 -15.73 10.90
N ASN A 361 -24.25 -15.12 10.50
CA ASN A 361 -24.21 -14.13 9.41
C ASN A 361 -23.99 -14.79 8.04
N TYR A 362 -23.29 -15.93 8.01
CA TYR A 362 -22.92 -16.65 6.79
C TYR A 362 -23.37 -18.12 6.83
N PRO A 363 -24.65 -18.45 7.10
CA PRO A 363 -25.12 -19.83 7.28
C PRO A 363 -25.00 -20.73 6.05
N LYS A 364 -24.59 -20.19 4.90
CA LYS A 364 -24.38 -20.94 3.65
C LYS A 364 -22.90 -21.06 3.26
N SER A 365 -21.99 -20.45 4.02
CA SER A 365 -20.56 -20.55 3.72
C SER A 365 -20.01 -21.91 4.09
N GLU A 366 -18.92 -22.30 3.44
CA GLU A 366 -18.20 -23.54 3.76
C GLU A 366 -17.62 -23.52 5.20
N SER A 367 -17.30 -22.33 5.72
CA SER A 367 -16.81 -22.15 7.10
C SER A 367 -17.90 -22.29 8.17
N ALA A 368 -19.20 -22.27 7.82
CA ALA A 368 -20.28 -22.32 8.81
C ALA A 368 -20.36 -23.63 9.61
N PRO A 369 -20.33 -24.83 9.00
CA PRO A 369 -20.27 -26.08 9.75
C PRO A 369 -18.99 -26.22 10.56
N GLU A 370 -17.85 -25.78 10.01
CA GLU A 370 -16.56 -25.81 10.71
C GLU A 370 -16.55 -24.88 11.94
N ALA A 371 -17.12 -23.68 11.83
CA ALA A 371 -17.24 -22.74 12.94
C ALA A 371 -18.03 -23.32 14.11
N LEU A 372 -19.14 -24.04 13.85
CA LEU A 372 -19.89 -24.72 14.91
C LEU A 372 -19.06 -25.84 15.56
N TYR A 373 -18.28 -26.58 14.77
CA TYR A 373 -17.39 -27.58 15.31
C TYR A 373 -16.29 -26.96 16.18
N ALA A 374 -15.70 -25.85 15.73
CA ALA A 374 -14.71 -25.09 16.48
C ALA A 374 -15.29 -24.52 17.80
N ILE A 375 -16.56 -24.08 17.82
CA ILE A 375 -17.26 -23.69 19.05
C ILE A 375 -17.34 -24.87 20.03
N SER A 376 -17.72 -26.06 19.56
CA SER A 376 -17.74 -27.27 20.40
C SER A 376 -16.36 -27.58 20.96
N THR A 377 -15.30 -27.45 20.16
CA THR A 377 -13.90 -27.61 20.61
C THR A 377 -13.53 -26.57 21.66
N CYS A 378 -13.90 -25.30 21.47
CA CYS A 378 -13.68 -24.25 22.47
C CYS A 378 -14.36 -24.58 23.81
N TYR A 379 -15.60 -25.05 23.77
CA TYR A 379 -16.30 -25.48 24.98
C TYR A 379 -15.65 -26.70 25.63
N ASN A 380 -15.04 -27.60 24.86
CA ASN A 380 -14.25 -28.68 25.43
C ASN A 380 -13.03 -28.15 26.19
N MET A 381 -12.26 -27.25 25.56
CA MET A 381 -11.09 -26.62 26.21
C MET A 381 -11.48 -25.86 27.48
N LEU A 382 -12.62 -25.16 27.46
CA LEU A 382 -13.16 -24.48 28.65
C LEU A 382 -13.63 -25.45 29.73
N ALA A 383 -14.18 -26.62 29.36
CA ALA A 383 -14.57 -27.65 30.32
C ALA A 383 -13.34 -28.29 30.98
N ASP A 384 -12.29 -28.56 30.21
CA ASP A 384 -11.04 -29.17 30.68
C ASP A 384 -10.25 -28.23 31.61
N GLY A 385 -10.30 -26.92 31.34
CA GLY A 385 -9.68 -25.87 32.16
C GLY A 385 -10.56 -25.30 33.28
N ALA A 386 -11.77 -25.83 33.49
CA ALA A 386 -12.73 -25.30 34.46
C ALA A 386 -12.24 -25.44 35.91
N ALA A 387 -12.63 -24.51 36.78
CA ALA A 387 -12.19 -24.51 38.18
C ALA A 387 -12.85 -25.64 39.01
N ASP A 388 -14.05 -26.05 38.62
CA ASP A 388 -14.81 -27.12 39.27
C ASP A 388 -15.72 -27.87 38.29
N GLU A 389 -16.30 -28.97 38.78
CA GLU A 389 -17.18 -29.83 37.99
C GLU A 389 -18.47 -29.12 37.55
N ALA A 390 -18.97 -28.15 38.31
CA ALA A 390 -20.20 -27.44 37.94
C ALA A 390 -19.96 -26.52 36.73
N GLU A 391 -18.83 -25.83 36.71
CA GLU A 391 -18.38 -25.03 35.57
C GLU A 391 -18.03 -25.93 34.38
N SER A 392 -17.34 -27.04 34.61
CA SER A 392 -17.01 -28.02 33.57
C SER A 392 -18.28 -28.60 32.92
N ALA A 393 -19.29 -28.95 33.73
CA ALA A 393 -20.58 -29.46 33.25
C ALA A 393 -21.38 -28.39 32.47
N LYS A 394 -21.28 -27.11 32.85
CA LYS A 394 -21.88 -26.00 32.09
C LYS A 394 -21.31 -25.93 30.67
N TRP A 395 -19.98 -26.04 30.52
CA TRP A 395 -19.34 -26.00 29.21
C TRP A 395 -19.61 -27.25 28.38
N ARG A 396 -19.57 -28.45 28.99
CA ARG A 396 -20.00 -29.70 28.33
C ARG A 396 -21.43 -29.64 27.80
N ARG A 397 -22.36 -29.02 28.53
CA ARG A 397 -23.74 -28.83 28.06
C ARG A 397 -23.77 -28.00 26.78
N LYS A 398 -23.09 -26.86 26.76
CA LYS A 398 -23.01 -25.98 25.58
C LYS A 398 -22.34 -26.65 24.39
N LEU A 399 -21.32 -27.48 24.62
CA LEU A 399 -20.70 -28.32 23.60
C LEU A 399 -21.74 -29.21 22.93
N PHE A 400 -22.52 -29.96 23.70
CA PHE A 400 -23.52 -30.86 23.13
C PHE A 400 -24.67 -30.13 22.44
N GLU A 401 -25.13 -29.01 23.00
CA GLU A 401 -26.12 -28.13 22.34
C GLU A 401 -25.60 -27.65 20.97
N THR A 402 -24.31 -27.29 20.89
CA THR A 402 -23.68 -26.87 19.62
C THR A 402 -23.57 -28.02 18.63
N ASN A 403 -23.21 -29.23 19.09
CA ASN A 403 -23.18 -30.42 18.25
C ASN A 403 -24.56 -30.78 17.69
N GLU A 404 -25.64 -30.61 18.46
CA GLU A 404 -27.01 -30.80 17.98
C GLU A 404 -27.36 -29.79 16.87
N VAL A 405 -26.98 -28.52 17.04
CA VAL A 405 -27.17 -27.49 16.00
C VAL A 405 -26.39 -27.85 14.74
N LEU A 406 -25.12 -28.28 14.87
CA LEU A 406 -24.28 -28.67 13.74
C LEU A 406 -24.87 -29.87 12.98
N ALA A 407 -25.21 -30.95 13.69
CA ALA A 407 -25.80 -32.14 13.10
C ALA A 407 -27.16 -31.88 12.45
N GLY A 408 -27.97 -30.96 13.01
CA GLY A 408 -29.28 -30.60 12.46
C GLY A 408 -29.21 -29.67 11.25
N LYS A 409 -28.35 -28.65 11.27
CA LYS A 409 -28.24 -27.65 10.20
C LYS A 409 -27.39 -28.10 9.03
N TYR A 410 -26.32 -28.86 9.27
CA TYR A 410 -25.35 -29.27 8.26
C TYR A 410 -25.13 -30.79 8.25
N PRO A 411 -26.20 -31.60 8.12
CA PRO A 411 -26.16 -33.05 8.35
C PRO A 411 -25.25 -33.84 7.39
N GLN A 412 -24.80 -33.23 6.30
CA GLN A 412 -23.91 -33.85 5.30
C GLN A 412 -22.46 -33.37 5.40
N SER A 413 -22.16 -32.45 6.31
CA SER A 413 -20.78 -32.00 6.53
C SER A 413 -19.98 -33.07 7.30
N SER A 414 -18.69 -33.23 6.99
CA SER A 414 -17.80 -34.12 7.74
C SER A 414 -17.76 -33.75 9.24
N TYR A 415 -17.79 -32.45 9.55
CA TYR A 415 -17.90 -31.95 10.92
C TYR A 415 -19.17 -32.40 11.65
N ALA A 416 -20.30 -32.55 10.94
CA ALA A 416 -21.54 -33.04 11.53
C ALA A 416 -21.45 -34.49 11.96
N GLY A 417 -20.73 -35.35 11.25
CA GLY A 417 -20.58 -36.73 11.70
C GLY A 417 -19.68 -36.83 12.94
N ASN A 418 -18.62 -36.03 13.06
CA ASN A 418 -17.86 -35.91 14.33
C ASN A 418 -18.76 -35.43 15.48
N ALA A 419 -19.63 -34.45 15.21
CA ALA A 419 -20.62 -33.98 16.18
C ALA A 419 -21.63 -35.08 16.56
N MET A 420 -22.08 -35.90 15.61
CA MET A 420 -22.95 -37.05 15.87
C MET A 420 -22.25 -38.11 16.72
N VAL A 421 -20.98 -38.42 16.47
CA VAL A 421 -20.18 -39.32 17.32
C VAL A 421 -20.12 -38.79 18.76
N ASN A 422 -19.87 -37.49 18.94
CA ASN A 422 -19.85 -36.86 20.26
C ASN A 422 -21.21 -36.95 20.97
N LEU A 423 -22.32 -36.77 20.25
CA LEU A 423 -23.67 -36.96 20.79
C LEU A 423 -23.97 -38.42 21.12
N GLY A 424 -23.50 -39.37 20.31
CA GLY A 424 -23.59 -40.80 20.60
C GLY A 424 -22.84 -41.15 21.88
N ASN A 425 -21.61 -40.67 22.04
CA ASN A 425 -20.78 -40.87 23.24
C ASN A 425 -21.46 -40.30 24.50
N LYS A 426 -22.08 -39.13 24.40
CA LYS A 426 -22.90 -38.54 25.47
C LYS A 426 -24.01 -39.50 25.91
N LEU A 427 -24.84 -39.94 24.96
CA LEU A 427 -25.98 -40.82 25.22
C LEU A 427 -25.54 -42.18 25.79
N TYR A 428 -24.44 -42.74 25.26
CA TYR A 428 -23.86 -43.97 25.77
C TYR A 428 -23.39 -43.82 27.24
N ASN A 429 -22.71 -42.72 27.56
CA ASN A 429 -22.26 -42.43 28.92
C ASN A 429 -23.42 -42.20 29.88
N GLU A 430 -24.46 -41.48 29.46
CA GLU A 430 -25.72 -41.34 30.22
C GLU A 430 -26.35 -42.72 30.47
N GLY A 431 -26.38 -43.59 29.46
CA GLY A 431 -26.81 -44.98 29.56
C GLY A 431 -25.95 -45.83 30.50
N ASN A 432 -24.70 -45.47 30.74
CA ASN A 432 -23.81 -46.19 31.66
C ASN A 432 -23.95 -45.76 33.12
N ALA A 433 -24.72 -44.71 33.41
CA ALA A 433 -24.91 -44.26 34.78
C ALA A 433 -25.43 -45.39 35.70
N PRO A 434 -24.95 -45.47 36.95
CA PRO A 434 -25.30 -46.58 37.85
C PRO A 434 -26.79 -46.59 38.22
N ASP A 435 -27.42 -45.41 38.34
CA ASP A 435 -28.75 -45.24 38.95
C ASP A 435 -29.88 -44.97 37.94
N ILE A 436 -29.80 -45.53 36.73
CA ILE A 436 -30.86 -45.38 35.71
C ILE A 436 -31.68 -46.67 35.53
N GLU A 437 -32.98 -46.51 35.24
CA GLU A 437 -33.86 -47.62 34.93
C GLU A 437 -33.41 -48.37 33.67
N THR A 438 -33.58 -49.70 33.65
CA THR A 438 -33.20 -50.55 32.52
C THR A 438 -33.89 -50.13 31.21
N SER A 439 -35.14 -49.68 31.28
CA SER A 439 -35.91 -49.14 30.15
C SER A 439 -35.23 -47.91 29.53
N GLU A 440 -34.84 -46.94 30.36
CA GLU A 440 -34.17 -45.73 29.89
C GLU A 440 -32.74 -46.00 29.41
N ARG A 441 -32.02 -46.92 30.08
CA ARG A 441 -30.71 -47.40 29.62
C ARG A 441 -30.76 -47.93 28.19
N ILE A 442 -31.72 -48.81 27.90
CA ILE A 442 -31.92 -49.38 26.56
C ILE A 442 -32.27 -48.26 25.56
N ARG A 443 -33.11 -47.30 25.96
CA ARG A 443 -33.48 -46.16 25.11
C ARG A 443 -32.26 -45.33 24.73
N LEU A 444 -31.43 -44.96 25.71
CA LEU A 444 -30.21 -44.17 25.51
C LEU A 444 -29.20 -44.88 24.61
N TYR A 445 -28.97 -46.19 24.81
CA TYR A 445 -28.09 -46.96 23.92
C TYR A 445 -28.61 -47.04 22.49
N LYS A 446 -29.93 -47.18 22.28
CA LYS A 446 -30.51 -47.14 20.93
C LYS A 446 -30.26 -45.80 20.25
N LEU A 447 -30.53 -44.69 20.96
CA LEU A 447 -30.26 -43.35 20.44
C LEU A 447 -28.78 -43.13 20.15
N ALA A 448 -27.88 -43.67 20.98
CA ALA A 448 -26.43 -43.61 20.74
C ALA A 448 -26.06 -44.33 19.43
N VAL A 449 -26.56 -45.55 19.22
CA VAL A 449 -26.35 -46.32 17.99
C VAL A 449 -26.88 -45.59 16.76
N GLU A 450 -28.07 -44.97 16.84
CA GLU A 450 -28.61 -44.15 15.75
C GLU A 450 -27.67 -43.01 15.36
N LYS A 451 -27.05 -42.34 16.34
CA LYS A 451 -26.07 -41.27 16.08
C LYS A 451 -24.79 -41.81 15.44
N TYR A 452 -24.26 -42.93 15.90
CA TYR A 452 -23.07 -43.54 15.31
C TYR A 452 -23.32 -44.00 13.86
N LEU A 453 -24.47 -44.60 13.59
CA LEU A 453 -24.84 -45.02 12.23
C LEU A 453 -24.98 -43.81 11.30
N ALA A 454 -25.66 -42.75 11.75
CA ALA A 454 -25.77 -41.52 10.97
C ALA A 454 -24.40 -40.88 10.67
N ALA A 455 -23.46 -40.95 11.61
CA ALA A 455 -22.09 -40.48 11.39
C ALA A 455 -21.35 -41.33 10.35
N ALA A 456 -21.50 -42.66 10.39
CA ALA A 456 -20.82 -43.60 9.48
C ALA A 456 -21.28 -43.48 8.02
N GLU A 457 -22.45 -42.88 7.76
CA GLU A 457 -22.95 -42.60 6.41
C GLU A 457 -22.30 -41.36 5.78
N ILE A 458 -21.60 -40.53 6.55
CA ILE A 458 -20.95 -39.30 6.08
C ILE A 458 -19.56 -39.60 5.54
N SER A 459 -19.29 -39.18 4.30
CA SER A 459 -17.99 -39.38 3.66
C SER A 459 -16.88 -38.57 4.36
N GLY A 460 -15.72 -39.19 4.58
CA GLY A 460 -14.53 -38.53 5.15
C GLY A 460 -14.38 -38.63 6.67
N ILE A 461 -15.19 -39.47 7.33
CA ILE A 461 -14.96 -39.88 8.72
C ILE A 461 -14.25 -41.24 8.68
N ASP A 462 -13.01 -41.28 9.17
CA ASP A 462 -12.34 -42.56 9.42
C ASP A 462 -13.10 -43.26 10.55
N ALA A 463 -13.85 -44.30 10.18
CA ALA A 463 -14.73 -45.08 11.05
C ALA A 463 -13.99 -45.97 12.04
#